data_AF-A0A0Q7U244-F1
#
_entry.id   AF-A0A0Q7U244-F1
#
_cell.length_a   1.000
_cell.length_b   1.000
_cell.length_c   1.000
_cell.angle_alpha   90.00
_cell.angle_beta   90.00
_cell.angle_gamma   90.00
#
_symmetry.space_group_name_H-M   'P 1'
#
loop_
_entity.id
_entity.type
_entity.pdbx_description
1 polymer ?
#
loop_
_entity_poly.entity_id
_entity_poly.type
_entity_poly.pdbx_seq_one_letter_code
_entity_poly.pdbx_strand_id
1 'polypeptide(L)'
;MDLTEKSRQAVLTPADPGGLSHTVRALIAVRAAERLGDPVLRDHYFDQFSHGEGAYDLADLVDPARRPDDPWLGAVFDHADRLTRQPRTARQSDIETLQRAGVSDADIVRLAELAAFLGYQARLISGLRLMEAAQ
;
A
#
# COMPACT_ATOMS: atom_id res chain seq x y z
N MET A 1 -3.37 -10.54 -19.10
CA MET A 1 -3.72 -9.32 -18.34
C MET A 1 -4.73 -9.64 -17.24
N ASP A 2 -5.69 -10.54 -17.47
CA ASP A 2 -6.72 -10.94 -16.49
C ASP A 2 -6.22 -11.38 -15.11
N LEU A 3 -5.08 -12.07 -15.02
CA LEU A 3 -4.55 -12.53 -13.72
C LEU A 3 -4.01 -11.37 -12.87
N THR A 4 -3.31 -10.41 -13.46
CA THR A 4 -2.82 -9.21 -12.77
C THR A 4 -3.99 -8.37 -12.23
N GLU A 5 -5.04 -8.23 -13.03
CA GLU A 5 -6.23 -7.49 -12.65
C GLU A 5 -7.03 -8.18 -11.53
N LYS A 6 -7.16 -9.51 -11.57
CA LYS A 6 -7.75 -10.28 -10.48
C LYS A 6 -6.94 -10.18 -9.18
N SER A 7 -5.61 -10.24 -9.27
CA SER A 7 -4.74 -10.02 -8.10
C SER A 7 -4.90 -8.61 -7.54
N ARG A 8 -4.94 -7.58 -8.40
CA ARG A 8 -5.18 -6.18 -8.02
C ARG A 8 -6.49 -6.05 -7.24
N GLN A 9 -7.58 -6.58 -7.78
CA GLN A 9 -8.89 -6.56 -7.14
C GLN A 9 -8.87 -7.28 -5.79
N ALA A 10 -8.22 -8.45 -5.71
CA ALA A 10 -8.14 -9.23 -4.47
C ALA A 10 -7.41 -8.49 -3.34
N VAL A 11 -6.38 -7.70 -3.63
CA VAL A 11 -5.62 -6.99 -2.59
C VAL A 11 -6.11 -5.57 -2.30
N LEU A 12 -6.70 -4.85 -3.26
CA LEU A 12 -7.14 -3.47 -3.08
C LEU A 12 -8.62 -3.36 -2.73
N THR A 13 -9.44 -4.24 -3.29
CA THR A 13 -10.90 -4.24 -3.10
C THR A 13 -11.43 -5.65 -2.79
N PRO A 14 -10.89 -6.34 -1.76
CA PRO A 14 -11.42 -7.63 -1.33
C PRO A 14 -12.87 -7.50 -0.84
N ALA A 15 -13.65 -8.57 -0.98
CA ALA A 15 -15.02 -8.63 -0.47
C ALA A 15 -15.07 -8.50 1.07
N ASP A 16 -14.10 -9.07 1.77
CA ASP A 16 -13.86 -8.85 3.20
C ASP A 16 -12.56 -8.04 3.38
N PRO A 17 -12.65 -6.72 3.65
CA PRO A 17 -11.47 -5.88 3.83
C PRO A 17 -10.71 -6.13 5.14
N GLY A 18 -11.34 -6.75 6.15
CA GLY A 18 -10.80 -6.80 7.51
C GLY A 18 -10.64 -5.40 8.11
N GLY A 19 -9.62 -5.21 8.93
CA GLY A 19 -9.30 -3.90 9.53
C GLY A 19 -8.73 -2.87 8.53
N LEU A 20 -8.25 -3.33 7.37
CA LEU A 20 -7.72 -2.47 6.31
C LEU A 20 -8.83 -2.15 5.30
N SER A 21 -9.56 -1.06 5.53
CA SER A 21 -10.60 -0.58 4.61
C SER A 21 -10.06 -0.35 3.20
N HIS A 22 -10.93 -0.33 2.18
CA HIS A 22 -10.52 -0.05 0.80
C HIS A 22 -9.84 1.33 0.68
N THR A 23 -10.31 2.33 1.43
CA THR A 23 -9.69 3.66 1.49
C THR A 23 -8.28 3.60 2.07
N VAL A 24 -8.07 2.88 3.17
CA VAL A 24 -6.72 2.70 3.77
C VAL A 24 -5.79 1.95 2.82
N ARG A 25 -6.29 0.94 2.10
CA ARG A 25 -5.51 0.21 1.08
C ARG A 25 -5.11 1.10 -0.10
N ALA A 26 -6.04 1.90 -0.61
CA ALA A 26 -5.76 2.88 -1.66
C ALA A 26 -4.72 3.91 -1.19
N LEU A 27 -4.85 4.41 0.04
CA LEU A 27 -3.88 5.33 0.65
C LEU A 27 -2.48 4.71 0.78
N ILE A 28 -2.38 3.46 1.24
CA ILE A 28 -1.11 2.71 1.25
C ILE A 28 -0.52 2.62 -0.16
N ALA A 29 -1.35 2.40 -1.18
CA ALA A 29 -0.92 2.32 -2.56
C ALA A 29 -0.39 3.66 -3.09
N VAL A 30 -1.04 4.79 -2.75
CA VAL A 30 -0.54 6.15 -3.04
C VAL A 30 0.84 6.35 -2.41
N ARG A 31 0.97 6.08 -1.10
CA ARG A 31 2.23 6.24 -0.37
C ARG A 31 3.33 5.35 -0.93
N ALA A 32 2.99 4.11 -1.32
CA ALA A 32 3.94 3.18 -1.91
C ALA A 32 4.45 3.70 -3.27
N ALA A 33 3.55 4.16 -4.14
CA ALA A 33 3.92 4.72 -5.45
C ALA A 33 4.82 5.97 -5.31
N GLU A 34 4.51 6.85 -4.35
CA GLU A 34 5.36 8.00 -4.02
C GLU A 34 6.75 7.55 -3.56
N ARG A 35 6.84 6.56 -2.66
CA ARG A 35 8.13 6.01 -2.17
C ARG A 35 8.94 5.28 -3.24
N LEU A 36 8.28 4.78 -4.29
CA LEU A 36 8.91 4.14 -5.44
C LEU A 36 9.27 5.15 -6.55
N GLY A 37 8.81 6.40 -6.45
CA GLY A 37 9.08 7.45 -7.43
C GLY A 37 8.32 7.28 -8.75
N ASP A 38 7.13 6.67 -8.73
CA ASP A 38 6.28 6.50 -9.91
C ASP A 38 5.07 7.45 -9.87
N PRO A 39 5.16 8.66 -10.45
CA PRO A 39 4.10 9.67 -10.37
C PRO A 39 2.82 9.21 -11.08
N VAL A 40 2.93 8.43 -12.16
CA VAL A 40 1.76 7.93 -12.89
C VAL A 40 1.00 6.92 -12.03
N LEU A 41 1.73 6.02 -11.36
CA LEU A 41 1.10 5.04 -10.46
C LEU A 41 0.52 5.72 -9.22
N ARG A 42 1.18 6.77 -8.71
CA ARG A 42 0.69 7.58 -7.61
C ARG A 42 -0.63 8.25 -7.99
N ASP A 43 -0.69 8.93 -9.13
CA ASP A 43 -1.89 9.64 -9.58
C ASP A 43 -3.04 8.65 -9.81
N HIS A 44 -2.76 7.46 -10.36
CA HIS A 44 -3.74 6.38 -10.49
C HIS A 44 -4.33 5.95 -9.15
N TYR A 45 -3.50 5.73 -8.13
CA TYR A 45 -3.99 5.36 -6.81
C TYR A 45 -4.63 6.51 -6.05
N PHE A 46 -4.22 7.75 -6.33
CA PHE A 46 -4.79 8.92 -5.71
C PHE A 46 -6.23 9.14 -6.19
N ASP A 47 -6.48 8.94 -7.49
CA ASP A 47 -7.82 8.90 -8.04
C ASP A 47 -8.68 7.87 -7.29
N GLN A 48 -8.21 6.63 -7.16
CA GLN A 48 -8.93 5.60 -6.40
C GLN A 48 -9.17 5.99 -4.93
N PHE A 49 -8.17 6.55 -4.24
CA PHE A 49 -8.26 6.98 -2.85
C PHE A 49 -9.29 8.10 -2.67
N SER A 50 -9.29 9.11 -3.54
CA SER A 50 -10.17 10.29 -3.45
C SER A 50 -11.67 9.96 -3.54
N HIS A 51 -12.02 8.82 -4.12
CA HIS A 51 -13.40 8.32 -4.19
C HIS A 51 -13.76 7.40 -3.02
N GLY A 52 -12.83 7.14 -2.10
CA GLY A 52 -13.02 6.25 -0.95
C GLY A 52 -13.85 6.90 0.17
N GLU A 53 -14.60 6.06 0.89
CA GLU A 53 -15.29 6.49 2.11
C GLU A 53 -14.28 6.97 3.16
N GLY A 54 -14.52 8.16 3.75
CA GLY A 54 -13.62 8.76 4.74
C GLY A 54 -12.30 9.30 4.17
N ALA A 55 -12.13 9.38 2.85
CA ALA A 55 -10.88 9.85 2.23
C ALA A 55 -10.50 11.29 2.65
N TYR A 56 -11.50 12.15 2.86
CA TYR A 56 -11.28 13.53 3.30
C TYR A 56 -10.53 13.60 4.64
N ASP A 57 -10.89 12.76 5.61
CA ASP A 57 -10.28 12.73 6.95
C ASP A 57 -8.85 12.20 6.93
N LEU A 58 -8.48 11.48 5.86
CA LEU A 58 -7.16 10.88 5.68
C LEU A 58 -6.32 11.63 4.64
N ALA A 59 -6.81 12.74 4.08
CA ALA A 59 -6.18 13.41 2.94
C ALA A 59 -4.75 13.84 3.24
N ASP A 60 -4.45 14.37 4.42
CA ASP A 60 -3.09 14.79 4.78
C ASP A 60 -2.11 13.61 4.91
N LEU A 61 -2.62 12.38 5.03
CA LEU A 61 -1.81 11.17 5.22
C LEU A 61 -1.35 10.54 3.90
N VAL A 62 -1.74 11.11 2.73
CA VAL A 62 -1.12 10.71 1.45
C VAL A 62 0.36 11.05 1.41
N ASP A 63 0.78 12.14 2.08
CA ASP A 63 2.19 12.46 2.24
C ASP A 63 2.88 11.40 3.13
N PRO A 64 3.86 10.65 2.60
CA PRO A 64 4.58 9.66 3.39
C PRO A 64 5.36 10.23 4.58
N ALA A 65 5.59 11.55 4.64
CA ALA A 65 6.22 12.23 5.77
C ALA A 65 5.23 12.58 6.90
N ARG A 66 3.92 12.63 6.61
CA ARG A 66 2.91 12.88 7.64
C ARG A 66 2.71 11.63 8.50
N ARG A 67 2.68 11.84 9.81
CA ARG A 67 2.40 10.80 10.80
C ARG A 67 0.96 10.95 11.32
N PRO A 68 0.15 9.88 11.31
CA PRO A 68 -1.16 9.90 11.93
C PRO A 68 -1.04 9.92 13.46
N ASP A 69 -2.02 10.53 14.13
CA ASP A 69 -2.11 10.54 15.59
C ASP A 69 -2.62 9.19 16.12
N ASP A 70 -3.38 8.44 15.32
CA ASP A 70 -3.82 7.09 15.62
C ASP A 70 -2.62 6.11 15.59
N PRO A 71 -2.29 5.45 16.72
CA PRO A 71 -1.20 4.48 16.78
C PRO A 71 -1.38 3.29 15.82
N TRP A 72 -2.61 2.88 15.54
CA TRP A 72 -2.91 1.78 14.63
C TRP A 72 -2.53 2.16 13.20
N LEU A 73 -3.03 3.31 12.71
CA LEU A 73 -2.68 3.85 11.39
C LEU A 73 -1.17 4.09 11.27
N GLY A 74 -0.54 4.61 12.33
CA GLY A 74 0.89 4.87 12.36
C GLY A 74 1.70 3.59 12.14
N ALA A 75 1.38 2.52 12.87
CA ALA A 75 2.06 1.24 12.74
C ALA A 75 1.84 0.60 11.35
N VAL A 76 0.60 0.66 10.82
CA VAL A 76 0.25 0.16 9.48
C VAL A 76 1.04 0.87 8.39
N PHE A 77 1.08 2.20 8.40
CA PHE A 77 1.82 2.97 7.39
C PHE A 77 3.33 2.81 7.53
N ASP A 78 3.88 2.84 8.75
CA ASP A 78 5.31 2.62 8.98
C ASP A 78 5.75 1.25 8.43
N HIS A 79 4.92 0.21 8.61
CA HIS A 79 5.21 -1.13 8.10
C HIS A 79 5.04 -1.24 6.58
N ALA A 80 3.95 -0.72 6.00
CA ALA A 80 3.74 -0.73 4.55
C ALA A 80 4.87 0.00 3.81
N ASP A 81 5.24 1.17 4.30
CA ASP A 81 6.32 2.00 3.78
C ASP A 81 7.69 1.29 3.83
N ARG A 82 7.92 0.49 4.88
CA ARG A 82 9.13 -0.35 5.02
C ARG A 82 9.12 -1.47 3.99
N LEU A 83 8.01 -2.20 3.88
CA LEU A 83 7.89 -3.31 2.93
C LEU A 83 8.03 -2.86 1.47
N THR A 84 7.54 -1.66 1.14
CA THR A 84 7.70 -1.09 -0.20
C THR A 84 9.15 -0.74 -0.53
N ARG A 85 9.87 -0.09 0.40
CA ARG A 85 11.24 0.40 0.12
C ARG A 85 12.34 -0.63 0.38
N GLN A 86 12.22 -1.38 1.47
CA GLN A 86 13.29 -2.21 2.02
C GLN A 86 12.74 -3.53 2.59
N PRO A 87 12.03 -4.34 1.79
CA PRO A 87 11.35 -5.54 2.28
C PRO A 87 12.30 -6.54 2.97
N ARG A 88 13.56 -6.61 2.53
CA ARG A 88 14.59 -7.47 3.13
C ARG A 88 14.99 -7.08 4.56
N THR A 89 14.61 -5.88 5.00
CA THR A 89 14.93 -5.37 6.34
C THR A 89 13.81 -5.59 7.34
N ALA A 90 12.68 -6.17 6.90
CA ALA A 90 11.59 -6.53 7.79
C ALA A 90 12.04 -7.58 8.80
N ARG A 91 11.70 -7.37 10.07
CA ARG A 91 12.10 -8.20 11.21
C ARG A 91 10.89 -8.57 12.05
N GLN A 92 11.05 -9.58 12.91
CA GLN A 92 10.04 -9.96 13.90
C GLN A 92 9.58 -8.78 14.76
N SER A 93 10.49 -7.86 15.12
CA SER A 93 10.17 -6.66 15.89
C SER A 93 9.20 -5.71 15.19
N ASP A 94 9.15 -5.72 13.85
CA ASP A 94 8.18 -4.92 13.09
C ASP A 94 6.77 -5.51 13.24
N ILE A 95 6.65 -6.85 13.27
CA ILE A 95 5.38 -7.55 13.50
C ILE A 95 4.90 -7.32 14.93
N GLU A 96 5.79 -7.41 15.93
CA GLU A 96 5.46 -7.10 17.33
C GLU A 96 4.99 -5.65 17.51
N THR A 97 5.49 -4.72 16.69
CA THR A 97 5.04 -3.33 16.69
C THR A 97 3.60 -3.19 16.21
N LEU A 98 3.24 -3.91 15.14
CA LEU A 98 1.85 -3.97 14.65
C LEU A 98 0.91 -4.58 15.71
N GLN A 99 1.31 -5.70 16.31
CA GLN A 99 0.51 -6.37 17.34
C GLN A 99 0.30 -5.49 18.57
N ARG A 100 1.33 -4.78 19.04
CA ARG A 100 1.22 -3.81 20.15
C ARG A 100 0.30 -2.62 19.82
N ALA A 101 0.17 -2.26 18.54
CA ALA A 101 -0.76 -1.24 18.08
C ALA A 101 -2.19 -1.78 17.86
N GLY A 102 -2.45 -3.07 18.15
CA GLY A 102 -3.76 -3.70 18.02
C GLY A 102 -4.08 -4.19 16.61
N VAL A 103 -3.10 -4.27 15.71
CA VAL A 103 -3.29 -4.85 14.38
C VAL A 103 -3.43 -6.37 14.51
N SER A 104 -4.51 -6.94 13.97
CA SER A 104 -4.75 -8.38 14.01
C SER A 104 -3.78 -9.14 13.11
N ASP A 105 -3.43 -10.39 13.46
CA ASP A 105 -2.55 -11.21 12.62
C ASP A 105 -3.07 -11.35 11.17
N ALA A 106 -4.39 -11.44 11.00
CA ALA A 106 -5.02 -11.48 9.67
C ALA A 106 -4.79 -10.18 8.88
N ASP A 107 -4.85 -9.02 9.54
CA ASP A 107 -4.57 -7.73 8.90
C ASP A 107 -3.08 -7.52 8.62
N ILE A 108 -2.19 -8.08 9.45
CA ILE A 108 -0.75 -8.11 9.18
C ILE A 108 -0.46 -8.88 7.89
N VAL A 109 -1.10 -10.03 7.69
CA VAL A 109 -0.97 -10.81 6.44
C VAL A 109 -1.53 -10.03 5.25
N ARG A 110 -2.74 -9.45 5.37
CA ARG A 110 -3.34 -8.61 4.32
C ARG A 110 -2.46 -7.42 3.94
N LEU A 111 -1.79 -6.81 4.92
CA LEU A 111 -0.85 -5.71 4.71
C LEU A 111 0.38 -6.15 3.92
N ALA A 112 0.96 -7.30 4.28
CA ALA A 112 2.10 -7.88 3.60
C ALA A 112 1.77 -8.26 2.14
N GLU A 113 0.59 -8.84 1.91
CA GLU A 113 0.09 -9.18 0.57
C GLU A 113 -0.07 -7.93 -0.31
N LEU A 114 -0.68 -6.86 0.23
CA LEU A 114 -0.82 -5.59 -0.47
C LEU A 114 0.55 -5.01 -0.85
N ALA A 115 1.50 -4.94 0.09
CA ALA A 115 2.84 -4.42 -0.16
C ALA A 115 3.60 -5.27 -1.21
N ALA A 116 3.46 -6.59 -1.15
CA ALA A 116 4.06 -7.50 -2.12
C ALA A 116 3.49 -7.27 -3.53
N PHE A 117 2.18 -7.11 -3.67
CA PHE A 117 1.53 -6.79 -4.93
C PHE A 117 2.00 -5.45 -5.50
N LEU A 118 2.01 -4.39 -4.70
CA LEU A 118 2.45 -3.05 -5.14
C LEU A 118 3.90 -3.08 -5.63
N GLY A 119 4.80 -3.74 -4.91
CA GLY A 119 6.18 -3.92 -5.34
C GLY A 119 6.30 -4.74 -6.63
N TYR A 120 5.47 -5.77 -6.82
CA TYR A 120 5.39 -6.52 -8.07
C TYR A 120 4.92 -5.64 -9.24
N GLN A 121 3.80 -4.93 -9.06
CA GLN A 121 3.21 -4.09 -10.10
C GLN A 121 4.16 -2.99 -10.54
N ALA A 122 4.84 -2.31 -9.61
CA ALA A 122 5.81 -1.28 -9.95
C ALA A 122 6.99 -1.81 -10.76
N ARG A 123 7.52 -2.99 -10.40
CA ARG A 123 8.59 -3.65 -11.18
C ARG A 123 8.12 -4.07 -12.58
N LEU A 124 6.89 -4.57 -12.69
CA LEU A 124 6.28 -4.92 -13.97
C LEU A 124 6.15 -3.68 -14.88
N ILE A 125 5.55 -2.61 -14.37
CA ILE A 125 5.36 -1.35 -15.11
C ILE A 125 6.71 -0.77 -15.54
N SER A 126 7.69 -0.74 -14.63
CA SER A 126 9.04 -0.26 -14.93
C SER A 126 9.70 -1.07 -16.05
N GLY A 127 9.57 -2.40 -16.01
CA GLY A 127 10.07 -3.28 -17.07
C GLY A 127 9.42 -3.03 -18.43
N LEU A 128 8.10 -2.84 -18.47
CA LEU A 128 7.36 -2.54 -19.70
C LEU A 128 7.80 -1.20 -20.31
N ARG A 129 7.89 -0.13 -19.50
CA ARG A 129 8.35 1.19 -19.95
C ARG A 129 9.76 1.15 -20.55
N LEU A 130 10.66 0.35 -19.97
CA LEU A 130 12.02 0.16 -20.49
C LEU A 130 12.02 -0.55 -21.84
N MET A 131 11.12 -1.52 -22.05
CA MET A 131 10.98 -2.21 -23.32
C MET A 131 10.42 -1.29 -24.42
N GLU A 132 9.40 -0.48 -24.10
CA GLU A 132 8.82 0.51 -25.03
C GLU A 132 9.84 1.57 -25.43
N ALA A 133 10.65 2.06 -24.49
CA ALA A 133 11.69 3.06 -24.77
C ALA A 133 12.90 2.51 -25.55
N ALA A 134 13.04 1.18 -25.64
CA ALA A 134 14.10 0.53 -26.40
C ALA A 134 13.67 0.18 -27.85
N GLN A 135 12.43 0.48 -28.23
CA GLN A 135 11.92 0.39 -29.60
C GLN A 135 12.08 1.71 -30.35
#